data_AF-A0A2V5X8G5-F1
#
_entry.id   AF-A0A2V5X8G5-F1
#
_cell.length_a   1.000
_cell.length_b   1.000
_cell.length_c   1.000
_cell.angle_alpha   90.00
_cell.angle_beta   90.00
_cell.angle_gamma   90.00
#
_symmetry.space_group_name_H-M   'P 1'
#
loop_
_entity.id
_entity.type
_entity.pdbx_description
1 polymer ?
#
loop_
_entity_poly.entity_id
_entity_poly.type
_entity_poly.pdbx_seq_one_letter_code
_entity_poly.pdbx_strand_id
1 'polypeptide(L)' 'MHPTKKTARIAGAVYLSTLPIALYFWSYIPDKLIVRGNASATAQNILDHETLFRFSILGDLFAYVIVI' A
#
# COMPACT_ATOMS: atom_id res chain seq x y z
N MET A 1 -13.11 12.83 30.44
CA MET A 1 -13.43 12.16 29.15
C MET A 1 -13.34 10.66 29.36
N HIS A 2 -14.37 9.88 29.02
CA HIS A 2 -14.30 8.42 29.12
C HIS A 2 -13.10 7.88 28.32
N PRO A 3 -12.22 7.05 28.92
CA PRO A 3 -11.00 6.56 28.26
C PRO A 3 -11.28 5.91 26.90
N THR A 4 -12.44 5.27 26.74
CA THR A 4 -12.95 4.71 25.49
C THR A 4 -13.05 5.70 24.33
N LYS A 5 -13.40 6.97 24.57
CA LYS A 5 -13.51 7.99 23.50
C LYS A 5 -12.14 8.36 22.94
N LYS A 6 -11.10 8.40 23.78
CA LYS A 6 -9.73 8.71 23.34
C LYS A 6 -9.17 7.54 22.51
N THR A 7 -9.35 6.32 22.99
CA THR A 7 -8.93 5.10 22.29
C THR A 7 -9.62 4.96 20.93
N ALA A 8 -10.93 5.22 20.85
CA ALA A 8 -11.67 5.16 19.58
C ALA A 8 -11.14 6.16 18.53
N ARG A 9 -10.76 7.38 18.95
CA ARG A 9 -10.15 8.36 18.03
C ARG A 9 -8.79 7.93 17.54
N ILE A 10 -7.98 7.31 18.40
CA ILE A 10 -6.65 6.80 18.03
C ILE A 10 -6.81 5.63 17.05
N ALA A 11 -7.68 4.66 17.35
CA ALA A 11 -7.96 3.53 16.46
C ALA A 11 -8.45 4.00 15.08
N GLY A 12 -9.38 4.97 15.05
CA GLY A 12 -9.84 5.57 13.80
C GLY A 12 -8.73 6.30 13.04
N ALA A 13 -7.86 7.04 13.73
CA ALA A 13 -6.73 7.73 13.09
C ALA A 13 -5.71 6.75 12.49
N VAL A 14 -5.40 5.66 13.20
CA VAL A 14 -4.52 4.59 12.71
C VAL A 14 -5.14 3.91 11.49
N TYR A 15 -6.44 3.61 11.52
CA TYR A 15 -7.14 3.06 10.36
C TYR A 15 -7.10 4.01 9.15
N LEU A 16 -7.42 5.29 9.35
CA LEU A 16 -7.40 6.30 8.28
C LEU A 16 -6.00 6.52 7.68
N SER A 17 -4.93 6.25 8.43
CA SER A 17 -3.56 6.36 7.92
C SER A 17 -3.26 5.38 6.77
N THR A 18 -4.05 4.31 6.62
CA THR A 18 -3.89 3.32 5.55
C THR A 18 -4.48 3.77 4.21
N LEU A 19 -5.44 4.70 4.21
CA LEU A 19 -6.09 5.21 2.99
C LEU A 19 -5.12 5.77 1.94
N PRO A 20 -4.16 6.66 2.27
CA PRO A 20 -3.22 7.18 1.26
C PRO A 20 -2.34 6.08 0.66
N ILE A 21 -1.97 5.08 1.46
CA ILE A 21 -1.23 3.91 1.01
C ILE A 21 -2.11 3.13 0.02
N ALA A 22 -3.34 2.79 0.39
CA ALA A 22 -4.25 2.06 -0.48
C ALA A 22 -4.48 2.76 -1.85
N LEU A 23 -4.67 4.08 -1.85
CA LEU A 23 -4.85 4.86 -3.09
C LEU A 23 -3.61 4.86 -3.97
N TYR A 24 -2.43 5.06 -3.37
CA TYR A 24 -1.16 5.02 -4.08
C TYR A 24 -0.91 3.64 -4.72
N PHE A 25 -1.21 2.58 -3.97
CA PHE A 25 -1.00 1.21 -4.38
C PHE A 25 -1.92 0.77 -5.51
N TRP A 26 -3.21 1.13 -5.45
CA TRP A 26 -4.16 0.73 -6.48
C TRP A 26 -3.86 1.40 -7.81
N SER A 27 -3.52 2.70 -7.82
CA SER A 27 -3.36 3.43 -9.08
C SER A 27 -1.93 3.47 -9.58
N TYR A 28 -0.96 3.84 -8.75
CA TYR A 28 0.37 4.24 -9.24
C TYR A 28 1.29 3.05 -9.55
N ILE A 29 1.27 2.05 -8.69
CA ILE A 29 2.16 0.88 -8.79
C ILE A 29 1.85 0.00 -10.01
N PRO A 30 0.59 -0.44 -10.24
CA PRO A 30 0.29 -1.28 -11.40
C PRO A 30 0.51 -0.57 -12.73
N ASP A 31 0.25 0.75 -12.82
CA ASP A 31 0.48 1.53 -14.03
C ASP A 31 1.97 1.59 -14.42
N LYS A 32 2.88 1.52 -13.44
CA LYS A 32 4.33 1.55 -13.67
C LYS A 32 4.93 0.17 -13.86
N LEU A 33 4.45 -0.83 -13.13
CA LEU A 33 5.06 -2.17 -13.11
C LEU A 33 4.40 -3.14 -14.10
N ILE A 34 3.08 -3.07 -14.31
CA ILE A 34 2.34 -4.13 -14.98
C ILE A 34 1.98 -3.73 -16.41
N VAL A 35 2.53 -4.46 -17.38
CA VAL A 35 2.14 -4.35 -18.79
C VAL A 35 1.21 -5.51 -19.13
N ARG A 36 -0.09 -5.22 -19.26
CA ARG A 36 -1.11 -6.24 -19.56
C ARG A 36 -0.78 -6.94 -20.88
N GLY A 37 -0.72 -8.27 -20.85
CA GLY A 37 -0.42 -9.10 -22.02
C GLY A 37 1.07 -9.23 -22.37
N ASN A 38 1.99 -8.61 -21.61
CA ASN A 38 3.43 -8.74 -21.83
C ASN A 38 4.19 -8.98 -20.50
N ALA A 39 4.44 -10.25 -20.22
CA ALA A 39 5.16 -10.66 -19.01
C ALA A 39 6.63 -10.25 -19.01
N SER A 40 7.30 -10.25 -20.18
CA SER A 40 8.70 -9.85 -20.29
C SER A 40 8.88 -8.35 -20.02
N ALA A 41 7.99 -7.51 -20.55
CA ALA A 41 7.99 -6.07 -20.28
C ALA A 41 7.67 -5.77 -18.80
N THR A 42 6.76 -6.54 -18.19
CA THR A 42 6.48 -6.43 -16.75
C THR A 42 7.70 -6.76 -15.90
N ALA A 43 8.41 -7.85 -16.21
CA ALA A 43 9.64 -8.22 -15.50
C ALA A 43 10.73 -7.15 -15.66
N GLN A 44 10.89 -6.58 -16.86
CA GLN A 44 11.82 -5.49 -17.09
C GLN A 44 11.45 -4.25 -16.27
N ASN A 45 10.18 -3.84 -16.25
CA ASN A 45 9.74 -2.69 -15.46
C ASN A 45 9.97 -2.88 -13.95
N ILE A 46 9.85 -4.12 -13.44
CA ILE A 46 10.16 -4.45 -12.04
C ILE A 46 11.66 -4.29 -11.75
N LEU A 47 12.52 -4.77 -12.65
CA LEU A 47 13.97 -4.60 -12.52
C LEU A 47 14.39 -3.13 -12.63
N ASP A 48 13.74 -2.36 -13.50
CA ASP A 48 14.00 -0.93 -13.66
C ASP A 48 13.49 -0.11 -12.46
N HIS A 49 12.51 -0.63 -11.71
CA HIS A 49 11.87 0.04 -10.57
C HIS A 49 11.86 -0.84 -9.30
N GLU A 50 12.99 -1.46 -8.95
CA GLU A 50 13.08 -2.38 -7.81
C GLU A 50 12.65 -1.76 -6.49
N THR A 51 13.01 -0.51 -6.23
CA THR A 51 12.60 0.20 -5.01
C THR A 51 11.10 0.35 -4.93
N LEU A 52 10.43 0.67 -6.04
CA LEU A 52 8.97 0.77 -6.10
C LEU A 52 8.32 -0.58 -5.79
N PHE A 53 8.87 -1.66 -6.35
CA PHE A 53 8.41 -3.02 -6.08
C PHE A 53 8.64 -3.45 -4.61
N ARG A 54 9.78 -3.09 -4.01
CA ARG A 54 10.03 -3.37 -2.58
C ARG A 54 9.13 -2.55 -1.66
N PHE A 55 8.91 -1.28 -1.98
CA PHE A 55 7.95 -0.45 -1.24
C PHE A 55 6.53 -0.99 -1.35
N SER A 56 6.17 -1.61 -2.48
CA SER A 56 4.87 -2.24 -2.61
C SER A 56 4.71 -3.36 -1.57
N ILE A 57 5.67 -4.29 -1.49
CA ILE A 57 5.63 -5.38 -0.50
C ILE A 57 5.52 -4.84 0.94
N LEU A 58 6.27 -3.78 1.27
CA LEU A 58 6.23 -3.17 2.60
C LEU A 58 4.89 -2.51 2.93
N GLY A 59 4.29 -1.77 1.99
CA GLY A 59 3.01 -1.12 2.23
C GLY A 59 1.84 -2.11 2.29
N ASP A 60 1.91 -3.21 1.54
CA ASP A 60 0.91 -4.27 1.61
C ASP A 60 0.97 -4.98 2.97
N LEU A 61 2.18 -5.28 3.47
CA LEU A 61 2.36 -5.82 4.82
C LEU A 61 1.89 -4.86 5.91
N PHE A 62 2.18 -3.56 5.77
CA PHE A 62 1.75 -2.55 6.74
C PHE A 62 0.23 -2.42 6.79
N ALA A 63 -0.44 -2.44 5.63
CA ALA A 63 -1.90 -2.44 5.56
C ALA A 63 -2.48 -3.70 6.21
N TYR A 64 -1.89 -4.86 5.94
CA TYR A 64 -2.31 -6.13 6.53
C TYR A 64 -2.27 -6.09 8.07
N VAL A 65 -1.17 -5.60 8.66
CA VAL A 65 -1.00 -5.51 10.12
C VAL A 65 -2.00 -4.56 10.80
N ILE A 66 -2.47 -3.53 10.10
CA ILE A 66 -3.39 -2.53 10.68
C ILE A 66 -4.86 -2.93 10.50
N VAL A 67 -5.20 -3.59 9.39
CA VAL A 67 -6.58 -3.85 9.00
C VAL A 67 -7.09 -5.21 9.46
N ILE A 68 -6.20 -6.20 9.60
CA ILE A 68 -6.52 -7.59 10.00
C ILE A 68 -6.10 -7.83 11.45
#